data_AF-A0AAV0NF47-F1
#
_entry.id   AF-A0AAV0NF47-F1
#
_cell.length_a   1.000
_cell.length_b   1.000
_cell.length_c   1.000
_cell.angle_alpha   90.00
_cell.angle_beta   90.00
_cell.angle_gamma   90.00
#
_symmetry.space_group_name_H-M   'P 1'
#
loop_
_entity.id
_entity.type
_entity.pdbx_description
1 polymer ?
#
loop_
_entity_poly.entity_id
_entity_poly.type
_entity_poly.pdbx_seq_one_letter_code
_entity_poly.pdbx_strand_id
1 'polypeptide(L)'
;MGEDLFTNFDGRGTDLYHAALRFRLLRQQGFPVSLDGFRKLKNSEGRFKEWLSRDEQGLLSLYEAAHIAFDGEDILDEALSFATKNLKSILLTNKNINNAFQRQIDFALLVPAWKCVPRSLARHSLDFYSDQGALLQNQKLLTFAKLDFNMLQSFHKQELRELSE
;
A
#
# COMPACT_ATOMS: atom_id res chain seq x y z
N MET A 1 -5.59 -24.89 1.72
CA MET A 1 -4.97 -24.78 0.38
C MET A 1 -4.59 -23.32 0.19
N GLY A 2 -3.34 -22.98 0.45
CA GLY A 2 -2.85 -21.62 0.22
C GLY A 2 -2.36 -21.52 -1.21
N GLU A 3 -3.02 -20.71 -2.04
CA GLU A 3 -2.43 -20.32 -3.33
C GLU A 3 -1.14 -19.54 -3.03
N ASP A 4 -0.03 -20.02 -3.58
CA ASP A 4 1.25 -19.33 -3.49
C ASP A 4 1.21 -18.12 -4.44
N LEU A 5 0.96 -16.95 -3.85
CA LEU A 5 0.72 -15.69 -4.55
C LEU A 5 1.94 -15.19 -5.36
N PHE A 6 3.09 -15.85 -5.19
CA PHE A 6 4.36 -15.52 -5.85
C PHE A 6 4.82 -16.66 -6.77
N THR A 7 3.93 -17.59 -7.15
CA THR A 7 4.23 -18.73 -8.06
C THR A 7 4.75 -18.32 -9.42
N ASN A 8 4.34 -17.16 -9.94
CA ASN A 8 4.76 -16.63 -11.24
C ASN A 8 5.73 -15.45 -11.13
N PHE A 9 6.33 -15.22 -9.96
CA PHE A 9 7.27 -14.11 -9.74
C PHE A 9 8.56 -14.37 -10.53
N ASP A 10 8.67 -13.82 -11.74
CA ASP A 10 9.80 -14.02 -12.65
C ASP A 10 10.96 -13.03 -12.40
N GLY A 11 10.76 -12.13 -11.45
CA GLY A 11 11.72 -11.08 -11.10
C GLY A 11 11.47 -9.74 -11.79
N ARG A 12 10.37 -9.56 -12.54
CA ARG A 12 9.97 -8.26 -13.09
C ARG A 12 9.14 -7.45 -12.07
N GLY A 13 9.36 -6.13 -12.03
CA GLY A 13 8.75 -5.21 -11.06
C GLY A 13 7.21 -5.14 -11.07
N THR A 14 6.52 -5.61 -12.11
CA THR A 14 5.06 -5.74 -12.04
C THR A 14 4.60 -6.82 -11.06
N ASP A 15 5.44 -7.82 -10.79
CA ASP A 15 5.04 -8.98 -10.01
C ASP A 15 5.09 -8.72 -8.50
N LEU A 16 5.99 -7.84 -8.01
CA LEU A 16 6.11 -7.55 -6.57
C LEU A 16 4.92 -6.72 -6.11
N TYR A 17 4.61 -5.67 -6.87
CA TYR A 17 3.44 -4.83 -6.62
C TYR A 17 2.16 -5.65 -6.49
N HIS A 18 1.87 -6.50 -7.49
CA HIS A 18 0.64 -7.29 -7.51
C HIS A 18 0.62 -8.39 -6.44
N ALA A 19 1.73 -9.09 -6.20
CA ALA A 19 1.79 -10.13 -5.18
C ALA A 19 1.60 -9.57 -3.76
N ALA A 20 2.30 -8.47 -3.44
CA ALA A 20 2.15 -7.80 -2.14
C ALA A 20 0.74 -7.21 -1.97
N LEU A 21 0.18 -6.59 -3.02
CA LEU A 21 -1.18 -6.07 -2.99
C LEU A 21 -2.21 -7.18 -2.76
N ARG A 22 -2.08 -8.30 -3.47
CA ARG A 22 -2.97 -9.45 -3.34
C ARG A 22 -2.90 -10.06 -1.95
N PHE A 23 -1.69 -10.25 -1.42
CA PHE A 23 -1.47 -10.71 -0.06
C PHE A 23 -2.20 -9.82 0.95
N ARG A 24 -1.98 -8.50 0.84
CA ARG A 24 -2.62 -7.50 1.69
C ARG A 24 -4.14 -7.60 1.62
N LEU A 25 -4.72 -7.51 0.42
CA LEU A 25 -6.18 -7.50 0.26
C LEU A 25 -6.83 -8.77 0.81
N LEU A 26 -6.25 -9.94 0.55
CA LEU A 26 -6.76 -11.21 1.07
C LEU A 26 -6.72 -11.26 2.60
N ARG A 27 -5.61 -10.85 3.23
CA ARG A 27 -5.53 -10.80 4.69
C ARG A 27 -6.47 -9.79 5.32
N GLN A 28 -6.67 -8.63 4.68
CA GLN A 28 -7.64 -7.64 5.14
C GLN A 28 -9.08 -8.18 5.15
N GLN A 29 -9.38 -9.19 4.32
CA GLN A 29 -10.66 -9.89 4.31
C GLN A 29 -10.68 -11.15 5.21
N GLY A 30 -9.64 -11.38 6.01
CA GLY A 30 -9.55 -12.50 6.95
C GLY A 30 -9.09 -13.83 6.33
N PHE A 31 -8.61 -13.85 5.08
CA PHE A 31 -8.08 -15.07 4.48
C PHE A 31 -6.69 -15.41 5.06
N PRO A 32 -6.44 -16.66 5.47
CA PRO A 32 -5.13 -17.10 5.93
C PRO A 32 -4.20 -17.33 4.74
N VAL A 33 -3.43 -16.29 4.40
CA VAL A 33 -2.48 -16.34 3.27
C VAL A 33 -1.10 -16.78 3.76
N SER A 34 -0.49 -17.73 3.05
CA SER A 34 0.87 -18.22 3.33
C SER A 34 1.94 -17.14 3.13
N LEU A 35 3.00 -17.21 3.93
CA LEU A 35 4.20 -16.38 3.82
C LEU A 35 5.26 -16.94 2.87
N ASP A 36 5.05 -18.14 2.31
CA ASP A 36 6.03 -18.83 1.46
C ASP A 36 6.53 -17.98 0.29
N GLY A 37 5.63 -17.16 -0.26
CA GLY A 37 5.99 -16.26 -1.34
C GLY A 37 7.03 -15.20 -0.97
N PHE A 38 7.03 -14.71 0.28
CA PHE A 38 8.05 -13.78 0.76
C PHE A 38 9.42 -14.45 0.87
N ARG A 39 9.47 -15.77 1.11
CA ARG A 39 10.74 -16.53 1.16
C ARG A 39 11.44 -16.51 -0.20
N LYS A 40 10.70 -16.48 -1.30
CA LYS A 40 11.25 -16.36 -2.66
C LYS A 40 11.89 -15.01 -2.96
N LEU A 41 11.53 -13.99 -2.18
CA LEU A 41 12.12 -12.65 -2.27
C LEU A 41 13.50 -12.58 -1.60
N LYS A 42 13.90 -13.62 -0.85
CA LYS A 42 15.20 -13.71 -0.20
C LYS A 42 16.26 -14.38 -1.09
N ASN A 43 17.52 -14.00 -0.88
CA ASN A 43 18.69 -14.63 -1.49
C ASN A 43 19.16 -15.84 -0.63
N SER A 44 20.24 -16.50 -1.06
CA SER A 44 20.83 -17.64 -0.34
C SER A 44 21.36 -17.30 1.06
N GLU A 45 21.60 -16.03 1.35
CA GLU A 45 22.03 -15.55 2.66
C GLU A 45 20.83 -15.21 3.58
N GLY A 46 19.60 -15.42 3.12
CA GLY A 46 18.38 -15.12 3.86
C GLY A 46 17.99 -13.64 3.87
N ARG A 47 18.65 -12.79 3.07
CA ARG A 47 18.35 -11.35 2.96
C ARG A 47 17.44 -11.07 1.76
N PHE A 48 16.57 -10.06 1.85
CA PHE A 48 15.78 -9.61 0.70
C PHE A 48 16.69 -9.21 -0.47
N LYS A 49 16.36 -9.69 -1.67
CA LYS A 49 17.16 -9.47 -2.89
C LYS A 49 17.27 -7.97 -3.20
N GLU A 50 18.49 -7.48 -3.40
CA GLU A 50 18.76 -6.04 -3.55
C GLU A 50 18.03 -5.42 -4.75
N TRP A 51 17.83 -6.17 -5.83
CA TRP A 51 17.16 -5.67 -7.03
C TRP A 51 15.68 -5.32 -6.79
N LEU A 52 15.04 -5.84 -5.73
CA LEU A 52 13.69 -5.45 -5.33
C LEU A 52 13.61 -3.96 -5.00
N SER A 53 14.73 -3.34 -4.61
CA SER A 53 14.78 -1.91 -4.31
C SER A 53 14.56 -1.00 -5.53
N ARG A 54 14.70 -1.54 -6.74
CA ARG A 54 14.53 -0.81 -8.01
C ARG A 54 13.06 -0.64 -8.40
N ASP A 55 12.18 -1.44 -7.82
CA ASP A 55 10.75 -1.38 -8.05
C ASP A 55 10.08 -0.52 -6.96
N GLU A 56 10.03 0.79 -7.20
CA GLU A 56 9.54 1.75 -6.20
C GLU A 56 8.07 1.49 -5.83
N GLN A 57 7.23 1.12 -6.80
CA GLN A 57 5.82 0.81 -6.58
C GLN A 57 5.64 -0.53 -5.83
N GLY A 58 6.40 -1.55 -6.21
CA GLY A 58 6.42 -2.82 -5.50
C GLY A 58 6.92 -2.69 -4.06
N LEU A 59 7.93 -1.84 -3.81
CA LEU A 59 8.40 -1.52 -2.46
C LEU A 59 7.31 -0.90 -1.60
N LEU A 60 6.56 0.07 -2.12
CA LEU A 60 5.46 0.69 -1.38
C LEU A 60 4.35 -0.34 -1.09
N SER A 61 4.03 -1.20 -2.06
CA SER A 61 3.05 -2.28 -1.87
C SER A 61 3.52 -3.30 -0.84
N LEU A 62 4.82 -3.67 -0.86
CA LEU A 62 5.45 -4.55 0.11
C LEU A 62 5.42 -3.97 1.52
N TYR A 63 5.74 -2.68 1.65
CA TYR A 63 5.65 -1.95 2.92
C TYR A 63 4.24 -2.02 3.51
N GLU A 64 3.21 -1.73 2.72
CA GLU A 64 1.81 -1.79 3.18
C GLU A 64 1.37 -3.22 3.54
N ALA A 65 1.83 -4.22 2.78
CA ALA A 65 1.56 -5.63 3.06
C ALA A 65 2.19 -6.11 4.37
N ALA A 66 3.42 -5.65 4.66
CA ALA A 66 4.16 -6.03 5.85
C ALA A 66 3.54 -5.48 7.15
N HIS A 67 2.77 -4.38 7.10
CA HIS A 67 2.03 -3.86 8.26
C HIS A 67 0.85 -4.73 8.72
N ILE A 68 0.54 -5.82 8.00
CA ILE A 68 -0.54 -6.78 8.32
C ILE A 68 0.06 -8.07 8.89
N ALA A 69 1.26 -7.97 9.47
CA ALA A 69 1.90 -9.06 10.18
C ALA A 69 1.14 -9.41 11.47
N PHE A 70 1.09 -10.70 11.76
CA PHE A 70 0.75 -11.24 13.08
C PHE A 70 2.03 -11.56 13.86
N ASP A 71 1.90 -11.72 15.17
CA ASP A 71 3.01 -12.13 16.03
C ASP A 71 3.62 -13.46 15.56
N GLY A 72 4.95 -13.50 15.46
CA GLY A 72 5.71 -14.68 15.00
C GLY A 72 5.90 -14.77 13.48
N GLU A 73 5.50 -13.74 12.72
CA GLU A 73 5.73 -13.66 11.28
C GLU A 73 6.98 -12.84 10.93
N ASP A 74 8.14 -13.21 11.49
CA ASP A 74 9.41 -12.47 11.41
C ASP A 74 9.81 -12.02 9.99
N ILE A 75 9.45 -12.81 8.97
CA ILE A 75 9.74 -12.46 7.57
C ILE A 75 9.04 -11.16 7.12
N LEU A 76 7.89 -10.82 7.69
CA LEU A 76 7.20 -9.57 7.43
C LEU A 76 7.83 -8.40 8.18
N ASP A 77 8.37 -8.62 9.39
CA ASP A 77 9.16 -7.60 10.09
C ASP A 77 10.44 -7.26 9.33
N GLU A 78 11.11 -8.28 8.79
CA GLU A 78 12.24 -8.11 7.90
C GLU A 78 11.84 -7.38 6.60
N ALA A 79 10.69 -7.73 6.01
CA ALA A 79 10.17 -7.07 4.81
C ALA A 79 9.86 -5.59 5.09
N LEU A 80 9.27 -5.30 6.25
CA LEU A 80 8.96 -3.94 6.70
C LEU A 80 10.23 -3.12 6.87
N SER A 81 11.26 -3.68 7.53
CA SER A 81 12.56 -3.03 7.69
C SER A 81 13.23 -2.76 6.35
N PHE A 82 13.25 -3.75 5.45
CA PHE A 82 13.79 -3.62 4.11
C PHE A 82 13.06 -2.54 3.29
N ALA A 83 11.73 -2.60 3.23
CA ALA A 83 10.94 -1.65 2.44
C ALA A 83 11.05 -0.23 3.02
N THR A 84 10.98 -0.06 4.33
CA THR A 84 11.14 1.24 5.01
C THR A 84 12.48 1.89 4.69
N LYS A 85 13.57 1.12 4.76
CA LYS A 85 14.92 1.62 4.44
C LYS A 85 15.00 2.10 3.00
N ASN A 86 14.50 1.31 2.05
CA ASN A 86 14.59 1.64 0.63
C ASN A 86 13.65 2.79 0.24
N LEU A 87 12.43 2.87 0.78
CA LEU A 87 11.52 3.99 0.58
C LEU A 87 12.12 5.31 1.07
N LYS A 88 12.73 5.32 2.27
CA LYS A 88 13.47 6.49 2.77
C LYS A 88 14.65 6.84 1.87
N SER A 89 15.38 5.85 1.36
CA SER A 89 16.47 6.09 0.41
C SER A 89 15.95 6.74 -0.87
N ILE A 90 14.84 6.27 -1.44
CA ILE A 90 14.22 6.84 -2.64
C ILE A 90 13.91 8.33 -2.42
N LEU A 91 13.27 8.68 -1.30
CA LEU A 91 12.96 10.07 -0.94
C LEU A 91 14.21 10.97 -0.85
N LEU A 92 15.35 10.42 -0.45
CA LEU A 92 16.61 11.16 -0.29
C LEU A 92 17.43 11.25 -1.58
N THR A 93 17.41 10.21 -2.42
CA THR A 93 18.34 10.09 -3.54
C THR A 93 17.70 10.34 -4.91
N ASN A 94 16.41 10.04 -5.07
CA ASN A 94 15.73 10.20 -6.36
C ASN A 94 15.14 11.61 -6.51
N LYS A 95 15.92 12.53 -7.09
CA LYS A 95 15.49 13.92 -7.34
C LYS A 95 14.40 14.07 -8.40
N ASN A 96 14.17 13.02 -9.20
CA ASN A 96 13.19 13.02 -10.30
C ASN A 96 11.93 12.22 -9.95
N ILE A 97 11.73 11.87 -8.67
CA ILE A 97 10.52 11.18 -8.23
C ILE A 97 9.29 12.02 -8.57
N ASN A 98 8.22 11.36 -9.02
CA ASN A 98 6.96 12.02 -9.26
C ASN A 98 6.39 12.57 -7.94
N ASN A 99 6.04 13.86 -7.89
CA ASN A 99 5.53 14.51 -6.67
C ASN A 99 4.31 13.81 -6.05
N ALA A 100 3.38 13.29 -6.87
CA ALA A 100 2.20 12.58 -6.36
C ALA A 100 2.61 11.24 -5.72
N PHE A 101 3.59 10.56 -6.29
CA PHE A 101 4.13 9.32 -5.73
C PHE A 101 4.96 9.58 -4.46
N GLN A 102 5.77 10.64 -4.44
CA GLN A 102 6.50 11.07 -3.25
C GLN A 102 5.55 11.29 -2.06
N ARG A 103 4.44 12.01 -2.28
CA ARG A 103 3.40 12.20 -1.24
C ARG A 103 2.77 10.90 -0.74
N GLN A 104 2.63 9.90 -1.60
CA GLN A 104 2.13 8.57 -1.18
C GLN A 104 3.14 7.87 -0.26
N ILE A 105 4.43 7.94 -0.58
CA ILE A 105 5.48 7.38 0.28
C ILE A 105 5.51 8.11 1.63
N ASP A 106 5.52 9.45 1.61
CA ASP A 106 5.52 10.26 2.84
C ASP A 106 4.31 9.92 3.73
N PHE A 107 3.12 9.81 3.14
CA PHE A 107 1.91 9.44 3.86
C PHE A 107 1.98 8.02 4.44
N ALA A 108 2.41 7.03 3.66
CA ALA A 108 2.52 5.64 4.12
C ALA A 108 3.56 5.48 5.26
N LEU A 109 4.67 6.21 5.18
CA LEU A 109 5.70 6.24 6.23
C LEU A 109 5.22 6.94 7.52
N LEU A 110 4.26 7.86 7.42
CA LEU A 110 3.63 8.51 8.56
C LEU A 110 2.56 7.61 9.21
N VAL A 111 1.60 7.13 8.41
CA VAL A 111 0.53 6.23 8.84
C VAL A 111 0.29 5.17 7.76
N PRO A 112 0.62 3.89 8.02
CA PRO A 112 0.32 2.80 7.11
C PRO A 112 -1.19 2.68 6.85
N ALA A 113 -1.59 2.31 5.64
CA ALA A 113 -2.99 2.24 5.25
C ALA A 113 -3.82 1.33 6.16
N TRP A 114 -3.24 0.20 6.61
CA TRP A 114 -3.90 -0.74 7.53
C TRP A 114 -4.21 -0.14 8.91
N LYS A 115 -3.42 0.85 9.35
CA LYS A 115 -3.59 1.52 10.66
C LYS A 115 -4.43 2.80 10.55
N CYS A 116 -4.87 3.16 9.34
CA CYS A 116 -5.64 4.37 9.10
C CYS A 116 -7.15 4.10 9.22
N VAL A 117 -7.89 5.05 9.78
CA VAL A 117 -9.36 5.02 9.74
C VAL A 117 -9.80 5.08 8.26
N PRO A 118 -10.63 4.15 7.76
CA PRO A 118 -10.98 4.07 6.35
C PRO A 118 -11.51 5.39 5.76
N ARG A 119 -12.31 6.12 6.54
CA ARG A 119 -12.88 7.40 6.13
C ARG A 119 -11.81 8.48 5.91
N SER A 120 -10.78 8.51 6.75
CA SER A 120 -9.63 9.42 6.63
C SER A 120 -8.75 8.99 5.46
N LEU A 121 -8.45 7.70 5.34
CA LEU A 121 -7.69 7.15 4.21
C LEU A 121 -8.35 7.51 2.87
N ALA A 122 -9.68 7.37 2.77
CA ALA A 122 -10.42 7.72 1.56
C ALA A 122 -10.22 9.17 1.11
N ARG A 123 -10.03 10.13 2.04
CA ARG A 123 -9.74 11.52 1.70
C ARG A 123 -8.40 11.64 0.97
N HIS A 124 -7.36 11.02 1.53
CA HIS A 124 -6.02 11.01 0.94
C HIS A 124 -5.98 10.26 -0.38
N SER A 125 -6.65 9.10 -0.47
CA SER A 125 -6.75 8.33 -1.70
C SER A 125 -7.45 9.09 -2.83
N LEU A 126 -8.48 9.90 -2.53
CA LEU A 126 -9.12 10.78 -3.51
C LEU A 126 -8.15 11.82 -4.06
N ASP A 127 -7.32 12.42 -3.20
CA ASP A 127 -6.33 13.41 -3.62
C ASP A 127 -5.23 12.73 -4.47
N PHE A 128 -4.64 11.64 -3.98
CA PHE A 128 -3.62 10.88 -4.71
C PHE A 128 -4.12 10.38 -6.07
N TYR A 129 -5.36 9.90 -6.14
CA TYR A 129 -5.95 9.42 -7.37
C TYR A 129 -6.27 10.57 -8.33
N SER A 130 -6.77 11.72 -7.81
CA SER A 130 -7.03 12.94 -8.61
C SER A 130 -5.76 13.55 -9.20
N ASP A 131 -4.62 13.36 -8.54
CA ASP A 131 -3.32 13.85 -8.99
C ASP A 131 -2.66 12.95 -10.05
N GLN A 132 -3.20 11.74 -10.29
CA GLN A 132 -2.72 10.90 -11.38
C GLN A 132 -3.04 11.55 -12.74
N GLY A 133 -2.20 11.31 -13.74
CA GLY A 133 -2.48 11.82 -15.09
C GLY A 133 -3.82 11.30 -15.61
N ALA A 134 -4.55 12.12 -16.37
CA ALA A 134 -5.91 11.82 -16.83
C ALA A 134 -6.04 10.48 -17.60
N LEU A 135 -4.97 10.01 -18.24
CA LEU A 135 -4.91 8.72 -18.95
C LEU A 135 -4.97 7.50 -18.03
N LEU A 136 -4.58 7.64 -16.76
CA LEU A 136 -4.58 6.55 -15.77
C LEU A 136 -5.87 6.56 -14.92
N GLN A 137 -6.66 7.62 -15.01
CA GLN A 137 -7.84 7.80 -14.18
C GLN A 137 -9.10 7.24 -14.84
N ASN A 138 -9.75 6.30 -14.15
CA ASN A 138 -11.16 6.04 -14.37
C ASN A 138 -12.00 7.22 -13.82
N GLN A 139 -12.42 8.10 -14.74
CA GLN A 139 -13.18 9.31 -14.40
C GLN A 139 -14.52 8.99 -13.72
N LYS A 140 -15.20 7.90 -14.13
CA LYS A 140 -16.48 7.51 -13.52
C LYS A 140 -16.29 7.14 -12.04
N LEU A 141 -15.24 6.38 -11.74
CA LEU A 141 -14.89 6.03 -10.36
C LEU A 141 -14.57 7.27 -9.52
N LEU A 142 -13.79 8.22 -10.07
CA LEU A 142 -13.43 9.44 -9.35
C LEU A 142 -14.65 10.32 -9.07
N THR A 143 -15.52 10.52 -10.05
CA THR A 143 -16.76 11.26 -9.89
C THR A 143 -17.65 10.61 -8.84
N PHE A 144 -17.85 9.29 -8.92
CA PHE A 144 -18.62 8.55 -7.93
C PHE A 144 -18.06 8.72 -6.52
N ALA A 145 -16.76 8.49 -6.33
CA ALA A 145 -16.12 8.57 -5.01
C ALA A 145 -16.18 9.98 -4.42
N LYS A 146 -16.09 11.05 -5.23
CA LYS A 146 -16.25 12.44 -4.77
C LYS A 146 -17.68 12.75 -4.33
N LEU A 147 -18.68 12.28 -5.09
CA LEU A 147 -20.09 12.47 -4.75
C LEU A 147 -20.44 11.75 -3.45
N ASP A 148 -20.07 10.48 -3.34
CA ASP A 148 -20.31 9.66 -2.15
C ASP A 148 -19.64 10.25 -0.90
N PHE A 149 -18.37 10.66 -1.01
CA PHE A 149 -17.64 11.31 0.08
C PHE A 149 -18.36 12.55 0.60
N ASN A 150 -18.84 13.42 -0.30
CA ASN A 150 -19.50 14.68 0.05
C ASN A 150 -20.90 14.44 0.63
N MET A 151 -21.64 13.48 0.09
CA MET A 151 -22.94 13.07 0.63
C MET A 151 -22.81 12.61 2.08
N LEU A 152 -21.87 11.69 2.36
CA LEU A 152 -21.65 11.19 3.72
C LEU A 152 -21.12 12.28 4.66
N GLN A 153 -20.28 13.20 4.16
CA GLN A 153 -19.85 14.36 4.95
C GLN A 153 -21.03 15.26 5.34
N SER A 154 -22.03 15.42 4.48
CA SER A 154 -23.24 16.19 4.81
C SER A 154 -24.01 15.55 5.97
N PHE A 155 -24.19 14.23 5.95
CA PHE A 155 -24.82 13.50 7.06
C PHE A 155 -24.03 13.65 8.36
N HIS A 156 -22.71 13.42 8.35
CA HIS A 156 -21.88 13.60 9.55
C HIS A 156 -21.97 15.03 10.13
N LYS A 157 -22.07 16.06 9.28
CA LYS A 157 -22.24 17.45 9.74
C LYS A 157 -23.60 17.69 10.38
N GLN A 158 -24.64 17.03 9.91
CA GLN A 158 -25.97 17.09 10.52
C GLN A 158 -25.97 16.39 11.88
N GLU A 159 -25.45 15.16 11.95
CA GLU A 159 -25.32 14.39 13.21
C GLU A 159 -24.52 15.17 14.25
N LEU A 160 -23.41 15.83 13.85
CA LEU A 160 -22.63 16.67 14.74
C LEU A 160 -23.40 17.88 15.26
N ARG A 161 -24.30 18.48 14.46
CA ARG A 161 -25.16 19.59 14.92
C ARG A 161 -26.13 19.10 15.98
N GLU A 162 -26.80 17.99 15.73
CA GLU A 162 -27.76 17.37 16.66
C GLU A 162 -27.09 16.97 17.99
N LEU A 163 -25.82 16.55 17.97
CA LEU A 163 -25.04 16.22 19.18
C LEU A 163 -24.46 17.43 19.92
N SER A 164 -24.40 18.60 19.27
CA SER A 164 -23.85 19.82 19.86
C SER A 164 -24.93 20.73 20.47
N GLU A 165 -26.20 20.34 20.34
CA GLU A 165 -27.37 20.95 20.99
C GLU A 165 -27.65 20.29 22.35
#